data_AF-A0A8H3F4L4-F1
#
_entry.id   AF-A0A8H3F4L4-F1
#
_cell.length_a   1.000
_cell.length_b   1.000
_cell.length_c   1.000
_cell.angle_alpha   90.00
_cell.angle_beta   90.00
_cell.angle_gamma   90.00
#
_symmetry.space_group_name_H-M   'P 1'
#
loop_
_entity.id
_entity.type
_entity.pdbx_description
1 polymer ?
#
loop_
_entity_poly.entity_id
_entity_poly.type
_entity_poly.pdbx_seq_one_letter_code
_entity_poly.pdbx_strand_id
1 'polypeptide(L)'
;MHESCGDMGQEAEVVEKRLEDHFQLAHRWGCVLLLDEADVFLQKRSREDLARNAIVSVFLRVLEYYSGILFLTTNRVGAFDQAFRSRIHMSLFYPRLDEDKTIKIWKMNLARARKTWGDNLSIDETDQKEILEFASSHFRDLNKSKMLDYE
;
A
#
# COMPACT_ATOMS: atom_id res chain seq x y z
N MET A 1 -15.13 -37.25 6.49
CA MET A 1 -13.65 -37.21 6.66
C MET A 1 -13.36 -35.81 7.16
N HIS A 2 -12.86 -35.71 8.39
CA HIS A 2 -12.86 -34.50 9.21
C HIS A 2 -11.47 -33.87 9.10
N GLU A 3 -11.28 -32.90 8.21
CA GLU A 3 -10.04 -32.11 8.19
C GLU A 3 -10.09 -31.17 9.40
N SER A 4 -9.36 -31.57 10.43
CA SER A 4 -9.44 -31.03 11.78
C SER A 4 -8.24 -30.13 11.99
N CYS A 5 -8.48 -28.84 12.28
CA CYS A 5 -7.70 -27.86 13.06
C CYS A 5 -6.15 -27.85 12.99
N GLY A 6 -5.48 -29.01 13.05
CA GLY A 6 -4.03 -29.17 13.00
C GLY A 6 -3.38 -28.73 11.69
N ASP A 7 -4.03 -28.87 10.54
CA ASP A 7 -3.44 -28.46 9.25
C ASP A 7 -3.39 -26.92 9.13
N MET A 8 -4.44 -26.24 9.59
CA MET A 8 -4.47 -24.77 9.70
C MET A 8 -3.43 -24.24 10.71
N GLY A 9 -3.16 -25.00 11.77
CA GLY A 9 -2.10 -24.68 12.73
C GLY A 9 -0.71 -24.77 12.11
N GLN A 10 -0.47 -25.77 11.26
CA GLN A 10 0.80 -25.94 10.56
C GLN A 10 1.07 -24.80 9.55
N GLU A 11 0.05 -24.35 8.81
CA GLU A 11 0.21 -23.20 7.91
C GLU A 11 0.54 -21.91 8.67
N ALA A 12 -0.16 -21.64 9.78
CA ALA A 12 0.09 -20.44 10.58
C ALA A 12 1.48 -20.46 11.23
N GLU A 13 1.94 -21.62 11.72
CA GLU A 13 3.27 -21.80 12.31
C GLU A 13 4.39 -21.63 11.26
N VAL A 14 4.18 -22.12 10.04
CA VAL A 14 5.12 -21.92 8.93
C VAL A 14 5.21 -20.44 8.54
N VAL A 15 4.08 -19.74 8.48
CA VAL A 15 4.04 -18.29 8.19
C VAL A 15 4.71 -17.50 9.31
N GLU A 16 4.45 -17.84 10.57
CA GLU A 16 5.10 -17.24 11.74
C GLU A 16 6.61 -17.30 11.63
N LYS A 17 7.15 -18.52 11.48
CA LYS A 17 8.59 -18.75 11.45
C LYS A 17 9.25 -17.99 10.31
N ARG A 18 8.62 -17.97 9.14
CA ARG A 18 9.12 -17.18 8.00
C ARG A 18 9.14 -15.69 8.35
N LEU A 19 8.06 -15.14 8.91
CA LEU A 19 8.03 -13.72 9.29
C LEU A 19 9.12 -13.41 10.34
N GLU A 20 9.25 -14.22 11.38
CA GLU A 20 10.28 -14.05 12.39
C GLU A 20 11.69 -14.07 11.79
N ASP A 21 11.99 -15.02 10.90
CA ASP A 21 13.30 -15.12 10.24
C ASP A 21 13.63 -13.86 9.42
N HIS A 22 12.66 -13.37 8.62
CA HIS A 22 12.85 -12.16 7.81
C HIS A 22 13.01 -10.91 8.68
N PHE A 23 12.21 -10.79 9.75
CA PHE A 23 12.26 -9.67 10.68
C PHE A 23 13.58 -9.65 11.44
N GLN A 24 14.05 -10.81 11.94
CA GLN A 24 15.36 -10.93 12.59
C GLN A 24 16.50 -10.60 11.63
N LEU A 25 16.41 -11.01 10.36
CA LEU A 25 17.41 -10.68 9.36
C LEU A 25 17.45 -9.18 9.08
N ALA A 26 16.29 -8.55 8.88
CA ALA A 26 16.17 -7.11 8.67
C ALA A 26 16.72 -6.32 9.86
N HIS A 27 16.41 -6.75 11.09
CA HIS A 27 16.95 -6.15 12.30
C HIS A 27 18.47 -6.29 12.40
N ARG A 28 19.03 -7.48 12.15
CA ARG A 28 20.48 -7.72 12.17
C ARG A 28 21.24 -6.89 11.14
N TRP A 29 20.62 -6.61 9.99
CA TRP A 29 21.23 -5.80 8.94
C TRP A 29 20.93 -4.30 9.07
N GLY A 30 20.14 -3.89 10.06
CA GLY A 30 19.72 -2.49 10.23
C GLY A 30 18.87 -1.98 9.06
N CYS A 31 18.17 -2.87 8.37
CA CYS A 31 17.37 -2.53 7.21
C CYS A 31 15.97 -2.03 7.58
N VAL A 32 15.39 -1.26 6.67
CA VAL A 32 13.96 -0.94 6.67
C VAL A 32 13.21 -2.12 6.04
N LEU A 33 12.22 -2.65 6.76
CA LEU A 33 11.33 -3.69 6.23
C LEU A 33 10.11 -3.04 5.58
N LEU A 34 9.74 -3.50 4.38
CA LEU A 34 8.51 -3.09 3.70
C LEU A 34 7.64 -4.33 3.50
N LEU A 35 6.42 -4.29 4.01
CA LEU A 35 5.39 -5.27 3.67
C LEU A 35 4.35 -4.59 2.80
N ASP A 36 4.29 -5.05 1.56
CA ASP A 36 3.31 -4.58 0.58
C ASP A 36 2.04 -5.42 0.64
N GLU A 37 0.92 -4.80 0.27
CA GLU A 37 -0.42 -5.42 0.27
C GLU A 37 -0.74 -6.14 1.59
N ALA A 38 -0.41 -5.46 2.69
CA ALA A 38 -0.59 -6.02 4.02
C ALA A 38 -2.09 -6.25 4.36
N ASP A 39 -3.04 -5.86 3.51
CA ASP A 39 -4.48 -6.14 3.71
C ASP A 39 -4.79 -7.63 3.87
N VAL A 40 -3.98 -8.54 3.33
CA VAL A 40 -4.09 -9.98 3.59
C VAL A 40 -3.98 -10.28 5.09
N PHE A 41 -3.12 -9.55 5.81
CA PHE A 41 -2.89 -9.71 7.24
C PHE A 41 -3.71 -8.75 8.10
N LEU A 42 -4.25 -7.68 7.52
CA LEU A 42 -4.93 -6.59 8.24
C LEU A 42 -6.46 -6.70 8.24
N GLN A 43 -7.03 -7.62 7.45
CA GLN A 43 -8.48 -7.83 7.37
C GLN A 43 -9.10 -8.19 8.73
N LYS A 44 -10.31 -7.67 8.99
CA LYS A 44 -11.12 -8.03 10.16
C LYS A 44 -11.25 -9.54 10.31
N ARG A 45 -11.09 -10.00 11.55
CA ARG A 45 -11.34 -11.39 11.93
C ARG A 45 -12.78 -11.78 11.60
N SER A 46 -12.97 -12.90 10.92
CA SER A 46 -14.29 -13.48 10.62
C SER A 46 -14.53 -14.67 11.54
N ARG A 47 -15.76 -14.87 12.02
CA ARG A 47 -16.10 -16.07 12.81
C ARG A 47 -16.00 -17.35 11.98
N GLU A 48 -16.06 -17.23 10.66
CA GLU A 48 -16.08 -18.34 9.71
C GLU A 48 -14.68 -18.78 9.26
N ASP A 49 -13.64 -17.96 9.51
CA ASP A 49 -12.29 -18.18 8.98
C ASP A 49 -11.25 -18.26 10.11
N LEU A 50 -11.15 -19.44 10.71
CA LEU A 50 -10.24 -19.71 11.83
C LEU A 50 -8.77 -19.70 11.41
N ALA A 51 -8.43 -20.19 10.20
CA ALA A 51 -7.08 -20.18 9.66
C ALA A 51 -6.54 -18.76 9.52
N ARG A 52 -7.33 -17.87 8.90
CA ARG A 52 -6.93 -16.46 8.75
C ARG A 52 -6.80 -15.77 10.10
N ASN A 53 -7.71 -16.04 11.03
CA ASN A 53 -7.62 -15.45 12.38
C ASN A 53 -6.33 -15.87 13.10
N ALA A 54 -5.86 -17.11 12.91
CA ALA A 54 -4.60 -17.57 13.45
C ALA A 54 -3.42 -16.80 12.85
N ILE A 55 -3.37 -16.65 11.52
CA ILE A 55 -2.32 -15.89 10.81
C ILE A 55 -2.32 -14.42 11.23
N VAL A 56 -3.49 -13.78 11.33
CA VAL A 56 -3.63 -12.39 11.82
C VAL A 56 -3.10 -12.25 13.25
N SER A 57 -3.35 -13.24 14.11
CA SER A 57 -2.88 -13.23 15.50
C SER A 57 -1.36 -13.38 15.60
N VAL A 58 -0.78 -14.30 14.82
CA VAL A 58 0.67 -14.46 14.65
C VAL A 58 1.31 -13.15 14.19
N PHE A 59 0.75 -12.55 13.13
CA PHE A 59 1.29 -11.32 12.56
C PHE A 59 1.28 -10.17 13.59
N LEU A 60 0.19 -10.00 14.35
CA LEU A 60 0.11 -9.00 15.42
C LEU A 60 1.17 -9.21 16.51
N ARG A 61 1.46 -10.46 16.87
CA ARG A 61 2.50 -10.80 17.84
C ARG A 61 3.89 -10.44 17.32
N VAL A 62 4.21 -10.82 16.08
CA VAL A 62 5.51 -10.50 15.47
C VAL A 62 5.71 -8.98 15.34
N LEU A 63 4.66 -8.24 14.97
CA LEU A 63 4.70 -6.77 14.92
C LEU A 63 4.99 -6.12 16.28
N GLU A 64 4.49 -6.69 17.37
CA GLU A 64 4.67 -6.15 18.72
C GLU A 64 6.12 -6.25 19.20
N TYR A 65 6.81 -7.34 18.83
CA TYR A 65 8.20 -7.58 19.25
C TYR A 65 9.25 -7.07 18.26
N TYR A 66 8.84 -6.57 17.09
CA TYR A 66 9.79 -6.12 16.08
C TYR A 66 10.49 -4.81 16.48
N SER A 67 11.80 -4.88 16.69
CA SER A 67 12.66 -3.75 17.08
C SER A 67 13.33 -3.05 15.87
N GLY A 68 12.60 -2.86 14.78
CA GLY A 68 13.11 -2.22 13.56
C GLY A 68 12.12 -1.24 12.91
N ILE A 69 12.51 -0.63 11.79
CA ILE A 69 11.62 0.22 11.01
C ILE A 69 10.83 -0.66 10.04
N LEU A 70 9.51 -0.59 10.14
CA LEU A 70 8.58 -1.30 9.28
C LEU A 70 7.66 -0.32 8.57
N PHE A 71 7.61 -0.42 7.25
CA PHE A 71 6.58 0.21 6.41
C PHE A 71 5.55 -0.85 6.02
N LEU A 72 4.28 -0.48 6.13
CA LEU A 72 3.15 -1.25 5.67
C LEU A 72 2.43 -0.45 4.59
N THR A 73 2.18 -1.05 3.44
CA THR A 73 1.29 -0.49 2.42
C THR A 73 0.03 -1.34 2.32
N THR A 74 -1.12 -0.68 2.16
CA THR A 74 -2.41 -1.36 2.06
C THR A 74 -3.41 -0.54 1.26
N ASN A 75 -4.24 -1.23 0.48
CA ASN A 75 -5.34 -0.64 -0.26
C ASN A 75 -6.67 -0.64 0.52
N ARG A 76 -6.73 -1.25 1.71
CA ARG A 76 -7.99 -1.49 2.46
C ARG A 76 -8.06 -0.78 3.81
N VAL A 77 -8.19 0.55 3.79
CA VAL A 77 -8.23 1.38 5.01
C VAL A 77 -9.47 1.17 5.90
N GLY A 78 -10.55 0.58 5.37
CA GLY A 78 -11.78 0.31 6.12
C GLY A 78 -11.85 -1.05 6.84
N ALA A 79 -10.93 -1.97 6.52
CA ALA A 79 -10.99 -3.36 6.97
C ALA A 79 -10.00 -3.71 8.08
N PHE A 80 -9.37 -2.70 8.70
CA PHE A 80 -8.37 -2.92 9.76
C PHE A 80 -8.99 -3.51 11.05
N ASP A 81 -8.34 -4.53 11.61
CA ASP A 81 -8.56 -4.92 13.01
C ASP A 81 -8.07 -3.80 13.95
N GLN A 82 -8.87 -3.52 14.99
CA GLN A 82 -8.59 -2.45 15.95
C GLN A 82 -7.24 -2.63 16.66
N ALA A 83 -6.77 -3.87 16.83
CA ALA A 83 -5.49 -4.21 17.45
C ALA A 83 -4.27 -3.78 16.64
N PHE A 84 -4.40 -3.56 15.32
CA PHE A 84 -3.29 -3.03 14.51
C PHE A 84 -3.05 -1.54 14.78
N ARG A 85 -4.11 -0.78 15.02
CA ARG A 85 -4.00 0.68 15.20
C ARG A 85 -3.14 1.05 16.41
N SER A 86 -3.15 0.23 17.47
CA SER A 86 -2.33 0.46 18.65
C SER A 86 -0.84 0.17 18.45
N ARG A 87 -0.48 -0.54 17.37
CA ARG A 87 0.90 -0.95 17.04
C ARG A 87 1.51 -0.14 15.89
N ILE A 88 0.73 0.76 15.29
CA ILE A 88 1.17 1.64 14.19
C ILE A 88 1.48 3.01 14.78
N HIS A 89 2.75 3.40 14.75
CA HIS A 89 3.22 4.70 15.24
C HIS A 89 2.75 5.87 14.37
N MET A 90 2.69 5.66 13.05
CA MET A 90 2.28 6.66 12.08
C MET A 90 1.44 6.01 10.99
N SER A 91 0.30 6.63 10.67
CA SER A 91 -0.53 6.25 9.53
C SER A 91 -0.58 7.40 8.54
N LEU A 92 -0.22 7.13 7.28
CA LEU A 92 -0.29 8.09 6.19
C LEU A 92 -1.44 7.73 5.28
N PHE A 93 -2.43 8.61 5.22
CA PHE A 93 -3.55 8.46 4.29
C PHE A 93 -3.22 9.18 2.98
N TYR A 94 -3.29 8.43 1.88
CA TYR A 94 -3.12 8.96 0.52
C TYR A 94 -4.50 9.10 -0.13
N PRO A 95 -5.15 10.27 -0.04
CA PRO A 95 -6.41 10.50 -0.74
C PRO A 95 -6.20 10.45 -2.24
N ARG A 96 -7.29 10.24 -2.98
CA ARG A 96 -7.27 10.43 -4.43
C ARG A 96 -6.81 11.85 -4.77
N LEU A 97 -6.10 11.97 -5.88
CA LEU A 97 -5.66 13.25 -6.41
C LEU A 97 -6.89 14.09 -6.81
N ASP A 98 -6.84 15.37 -6.52
CA ASP A 98 -7.72 16.37 -7.11
C ASP A 98 -7.10 16.89 -8.42
N GLU A 99 -7.85 17.71 -9.15
CA GLU A 99 -7.41 18.24 -10.44
C GLU A 99 -6.12 19.05 -10.27
N ASP A 100 -6.06 19.92 -9.27
CA ASP A 100 -4.91 20.80 -9.00
C ASP A 100 -3.64 20.00 -8.68
N LYS A 101 -3.75 18.97 -7.81
CA LYS A 101 -2.64 18.07 -7.48
C LYS A 101 -2.20 17.27 -8.71
N THR A 102 -3.14 16.82 -9.53
CA THR A 102 -2.84 16.13 -10.79
C THR A 102 -2.02 17.03 -11.71
N ILE A 103 -2.48 18.26 -11.96
CA ILE A 103 -1.75 19.25 -12.77
C ILE A 103 -0.38 19.56 -12.18
N LYS A 104 -0.26 19.66 -10.86
CA LYS A 104 1.03 19.89 -10.19
C LYS A 104 2.01 18.73 -10.43
N ILE A 105 1.54 17.48 -10.41
CA ILE A 105 2.36 16.31 -10.72
C ILE A 105 2.83 16.34 -12.19
N TRP A 106 1.95 16.69 -13.13
CA TRP A 106 2.32 16.85 -14.54
C TRP A 106 3.39 17.92 -14.73
N LYS A 107 3.20 19.12 -14.15
CA LYS A 107 4.20 20.19 -14.18
C LYS A 107 5.55 19.73 -13.60
N MET A 108 5.53 19.02 -12.48
CA MET A 108 6.74 18.48 -11.86
C MET A 108 7.45 17.48 -12.79
N ASN A 109 6.72 16.58 -13.43
CA ASN A 109 7.30 15.59 -14.34
C ASN A 109 7.84 16.23 -15.63
N LEU A 110 7.16 17.24 -16.18
CA LEU A 110 7.66 18.01 -17.33
C LEU A 110 8.96 18.75 -16.98
N ALA A 111 9.02 19.37 -15.80
CA ALA A 111 10.25 20.02 -15.32
C ALA A 111 11.39 19.01 -15.12
N ARG A 112 11.10 17.83 -14.55
CA ARG A 112 12.07 16.73 -14.43
C ARG A 112 12.53 16.24 -15.80
N ALA A 113 11.61 16.09 -16.76
CA ALA A 113 11.94 15.68 -18.11
C ALA A 113 12.89 16.68 -18.78
N ARG A 114 12.57 17.97 -18.71
CA ARG A 114 13.44 19.03 -19.26
C ARG A 114 14.83 19.01 -18.63
N LYS A 115 14.93 18.73 -17.33
CA LYS A 115 16.21 18.59 -16.64
C LYS A 115 17.00 17.35 -17.09
N THR A 116 16.32 16.23 -17.31
CA THR A 116 16.96 14.95 -17.68
C THR A 116 17.40 14.91 -19.14
N TRP A 117 16.55 15.39 -20.05
CA TRP A 117 16.78 15.28 -21.49
C TRP A 117 17.33 16.55 -22.13
N GLY A 118 17.25 17.71 -21.46
CA GLY A 118 17.83 18.97 -21.95
C GLY A 118 17.39 19.28 -23.38
N ASP A 119 18.37 19.51 -24.25
CA ASP A 119 18.18 19.86 -25.67
C ASP A 119 17.61 18.70 -26.51
N ASN A 120 17.65 17.46 -26.02
CA ASN A 120 17.03 16.32 -26.71
C ASN A 120 15.52 16.25 -26.48
N LEU A 121 14.96 17.09 -25.59
CA LEU A 121 13.54 17.17 -25.35
C LEU A 121 12.93 18.25 -26.25
N SER A 122 12.33 17.83 -27.36
CA SER A 122 11.55 18.71 -28.23
C SER A 122 10.15 18.97 -27.63
N ILE A 123 10.10 19.63 -26.47
CA ILE A 123 8.86 20.11 -25.85
C ILE A 123 9.02 21.59 -25.58
N ASP A 124 8.31 22.41 -26.36
CA ASP A 124 8.27 23.86 -26.21
C ASP A 124 7.17 24.32 -25.23
N GLU A 125 6.94 25.63 -25.15
CA GLU A 125 5.91 26.20 -24.27
C GLU A 125 4.48 25.89 -24.72
N THR A 126 4.26 25.74 -26.02
CA THR A 126 2.97 25.38 -26.62
C THR A 126 2.65 23.92 -26.29
N ASP A 127 3.61 23.02 -26.52
CA ASP A 127 3.48 21.60 -26.18
C ASP A 127 3.18 21.43 -24.68
N GLN A 128 3.89 22.18 -23.83
CA GLN A 128 3.66 22.14 -22.39
C GLN A 128 2.23 22.58 -22.03
N LYS A 129 1.71 23.62 -22.68
CA LYS A 129 0.33 24.09 -22.45
C LYS A 129 -0.68 23.03 -22.88
N GLU A 130 -0.51 22.45 -24.06
CA GLU A 130 -1.38 21.39 -24.59
C GLU A 130 -1.36 20.15 -23.69
N ILE A 131 -0.19 19.72 -23.19
CA ILE A 131 -0.07 18.59 -22.27
C ILE A 131 -0.83 18.84 -20.95
N LEU A 132 -0.77 20.07 -20.43
CA LEU A 132 -1.47 20.42 -19.19
C LEU A 132 -2.99 20.55 -19.40
N GLU A 133 -3.42 21.07 -20.55
CA GLU A 133 -4.84 21.09 -20.94
C GLU A 133 -5.37 19.67 -21.10
N PHE A 134 -4.62 18.79 -21.77
CA PHE A 134 -4.92 17.37 -21.86
C PHE A 134 -5.06 16.74 -20.48
N ALA A 135 -4.10 16.96 -19.58
CA ALA A 135 -4.13 16.41 -18.23
C ALA A 135 -5.38 16.86 -17.43
N SER A 136 -5.77 18.12 -17.56
CA SER A 136 -6.99 18.67 -16.93
C SER A 136 -8.25 18.01 -17.51
N SER A 137 -8.38 17.97 -18.84
CA SER A 137 -9.54 17.34 -19.50
C SER A 137 -9.65 15.86 -19.14
N HIS A 138 -8.54 15.13 -19.26
CA HIS A 138 -8.50 13.70 -18.98
C HIS A 138 -8.88 13.37 -17.54
N PHE A 139 -8.44 14.18 -16.56
CA PHE A 139 -8.86 14.02 -15.17
C PHE A 139 -10.36 14.18 -14.98
N ARG A 140 -10.95 15.21 -15.61
CA ARG A 140 -12.40 15.47 -15.54
C ARG A 140 -13.20 14.35 -16.20
N ASP A 141 -12.75 13.83 -17.33
CA ASP A 141 -13.43 12.75 -18.06
C ASP A 141 -13.41 11.44 -17.27
N LEU A 142 -12.26 11.08 -16.68
CA LEU A 142 -12.16 9.91 -15.81
C LEU A 142 -13.02 10.02 -14.56
N ASN A 143 -13.13 11.21 -13.97
CA ASN A 143 -13.98 11.40 -12.79
C ASN A 143 -15.47 11.37 -13.14
N LYS A 144 -15.87 11.90 -14.31
CA LYS A 144 -17.25 11.77 -14.81
C LYS A 144 -17.62 10.31 -15.06
N SER A 145 -16.76 9.57 -15.75
CA SER A 145 -16.97 8.13 -16.02
C SER A 145 -17.13 7.34 -14.73
N LYS A 146 -16.29 7.62 -13.72
CA LYS A 146 -16.38 6.92 -12.43
C LYS A 146 -17.59 7.32 -11.60
N MET A 147 -18.13 8.54 -11.72
CA MET A 147 -19.38 8.89 -11.03
C MET A 147 -20.58 8.12 -11.57
N LEU A 148 -20.58 7.79 -12.86
CA LEU A 148 -21.65 7.01 -13.51
C LEU A 148 -21.63 5.51 -13.11
N ASP A 149 -20.49 4.98 -12.67
CA ASP A 149 -20.35 3.59 -12.21
C ASP A 149 -20.81 3.37 -10.75
N TYR A 150 -21.15 4.44 -10.02
CA TYR A 150 -21.60 4.40 -8.61
C TYR A 150 -23.09 4.77 -8.41
N GLU A 151 -23.84 4.96 -9.50
CA GLU A 151 -25.32 5.02 -9.50
C GLU A 151 -25.94 3.65 -9.84
#